data_AF-A0A2H0UEI1-F1
#
_entry.id   AF-A0A2H0UEI1-F1
#
_cell.length_a   1.000
_cell.length_b   1.000
_cell.length_c   1.000
_cell.angle_alpha   90.00
_cell.angle_beta   90.00
_cell.angle_gamma   90.00
#
_symmetry.space_group_name_H-M   'P 1'
#
loop_
_entity.id
_entity.type
_entity.pdbx_description
1 polymer ?
#
loop_
_entity_poly.entity_id
_entity_poly.type
_entity_poly.pdbx_seq_one_letter_code
_entity_poly.pdbx_strand_id
1 'polypeptide(L)'
;MKVGIAAGVILLLIIAGFIFWNPSPIESPDSEQRNSEVDGEAALVEDGTYTVVAEESKVNWSGKKPLIEGYVNSGSINVQSGTISVAEGSGDGEFIIDMNTLTVSETKAKPGKESALQGHLKGEQWFNIETYPTAAFAISDISAHSDAVTTFMYDVRGDLTLKGETHEIMFPAIIYKKKDGTLYAYANLEIDRTKWGLTFGSGTFFDNLADNAISDMVALSFSLVATKAE
;
A
#
# COMPACT_ATOMS: atom_id res chain seq x y z
N MET A 1 28.20 -36.08 37.62
CA MET A 1 27.11 -35.09 37.50
C MET A 1 27.73 -33.77 37.08
N LYS A 2 27.71 -33.43 35.78
CA LYS A 2 28.21 -32.15 35.26
C LYS A 2 26.99 -31.33 34.86
N VAL A 3 26.76 -30.22 35.55
CA VAL A 3 25.73 -29.23 35.20
C VAL A 3 26.37 -28.28 34.19
N GLY A 4 25.79 -28.19 33.00
CA GLY A 4 26.18 -27.24 31.97
C GLY A 4 25.53 -25.88 32.22
N ILE A 5 26.29 -24.82 32.03
CA ILE A 5 25.75 -23.46 31.85
C ILE A 5 26.14 -23.06 30.43
N ALA A 6 25.17 -23.08 29.52
CA ALA A 6 25.30 -22.48 28.20
C ALA A 6 24.96 -21.00 28.34
N ALA A 7 25.97 -20.14 28.17
CA ALA A 7 25.79 -18.71 28.05
C ALA A 7 25.20 -18.40 26.66
N GLY A 8 23.99 -17.85 26.63
CA GLY A 8 23.37 -17.32 25.43
C GLY A 8 24.07 -16.04 24.99
N VAL A 9 24.61 -16.05 23.76
CA VAL A 9 25.09 -14.86 23.08
C VAL A 9 23.88 -14.19 22.43
N ILE A 10 23.44 -13.05 22.96
CA ILE A 10 22.45 -12.19 22.32
C ILE A 10 23.18 -11.37 21.26
N LEU A 11 22.94 -11.70 20.00
CA LEU A 11 23.48 -10.99 18.85
C LEU A 11 22.59 -9.75 18.60
N LEU A 12 23.02 -8.58 19.07
CA LEU A 12 22.43 -7.30 18.69
C LEU A 12 22.87 -6.97 17.25
N LEU A 13 21.99 -7.20 16.28
CA LEU A 13 22.21 -6.81 14.89
C LEU A 13 21.76 -5.35 14.70
N ILE A 14 22.75 -4.46 14.60
CA ILE A 14 22.55 -3.08 14.13
C ILE A 14 22.40 -3.17 12.61
N ILE A 15 21.17 -2.99 12.10
CA ILE A 15 20.91 -2.87 10.66
C ILE A 15 21.33 -1.46 10.24
N ALA A 16 22.55 -1.33 9.74
CA ALA A 16 23.05 -0.11 9.13
C ALA A 16 22.94 -0.18 7.60
N GLY A 17 22.08 0.67 7.05
CA GLY A 17 22.31 1.34 5.77
C GLY A 17 21.56 0.79 4.55
N PHE A 18 20.64 1.59 4.02
CA PHE A 18 20.64 1.94 2.59
C PHE A 18 20.13 3.38 2.42
N ILE A 19 21.04 4.26 1.98
CA ILE A 19 20.75 5.63 1.57
C ILE A 19 20.15 5.54 0.17
N PHE A 20 18.83 5.72 0.05
CA PHE A 20 18.21 6.08 -1.22
C PHE A 20 17.78 7.54 -1.17
N TRP A 21 18.14 8.26 -2.22
CA TRP A 21 17.85 9.65 -2.52
C TRP A 21 16.40 10.03 -2.19
N ASN A 22 16.23 11.00 -1.29
CA ASN A 22 14.95 11.46 -0.75
C ASN A 22 14.68 12.92 -1.11
N PRO A 23 13.54 13.22 -1.75
CA PRO A 23 12.82 14.45 -1.47
C PRO A 23 11.41 14.09 -0.97
N SER A 24 11.20 14.14 0.35
CA SER A 24 9.89 13.99 1.02
C SER A 24 8.99 15.22 0.73
N PRO A 25 7.65 15.15 0.94
CA PRO A 25 7.04 14.84 2.24
C PRO A 25 5.91 13.79 2.12
N ILE A 26 6.31 12.52 2.07
CA ILE A 26 5.68 11.53 2.95
C ILE A 26 6.73 11.36 4.03
N GLU A 27 6.48 11.88 5.23
CA GLU A 27 7.23 11.40 6.40
C GLU A 27 6.94 9.90 6.47
N SER A 28 7.91 9.11 6.04
CA SER A 28 7.98 7.72 6.42
C SER A 28 8.01 7.73 7.95
N PRO A 29 7.18 6.95 8.66
CA PRO A 29 7.44 6.71 10.06
C PRO A 29 8.90 6.27 10.20
N ASP A 30 9.56 6.86 11.19
CA ASP A 30 10.98 6.75 11.47
C ASP A 30 11.52 5.34 11.19
N SER A 31 12.73 5.20 10.65
CA SER A 31 13.35 3.87 10.49
C SER A 31 13.49 3.12 11.83
N GLU A 32 13.43 3.85 12.95
CA GLU A 32 13.33 3.28 14.31
C GLU A 32 11.94 2.71 14.62
N GLN A 33 10.85 3.25 14.04
CA GLN A 33 9.50 2.66 14.15
C GLN A 33 9.33 1.42 13.28
N ARG A 34 10.00 1.33 12.12
CA ARG A 34 9.96 0.13 11.25
C ARG A 34 10.52 -1.13 11.91
N ASN A 35 11.44 -0.97 12.85
CA ASN A 35 11.99 -2.08 13.63
C ASN A 35 11.14 -2.41 14.88
N SER A 36 10.05 -1.67 15.12
CA SER A 36 9.18 -1.82 16.29
C SER A 36 7.84 -2.50 16.01
N GLU A 37 7.43 -2.66 14.74
CA GLU A 37 6.18 -3.36 14.36
C GLU A 37 6.38 -4.84 13.97
N VAL A 38 7.59 -5.23 13.59
CA VAL A 38 8.02 -6.63 13.55
C VAL A 38 8.49 -6.99 14.96
N ASP A 39 7.54 -7.07 15.89
CA ASP A 39 7.78 -7.63 17.22
C ASP A 39 8.33 -9.07 17.05
N GLY A 40 9.03 -9.59 18.06
CA GLY A 40 9.68 -10.92 18.07
C GLY A 40 8.73 -12.12 17.95
N GLU A 41 7.56 -11.91 17.36
CA GLU A 41 6.44 -12.82 17.15
C GLU A 41 6.02 -12.94 15.69
N ALA A 42 6.70 -12.26 14.75
CA ALA A 42 6.46 -12.40 13.32
C ALA A 42 6.95 -13.76 12.80
N ALA A 43 6.13 -14.40 11.96
CA ALA A 43 6.40 -15.68 11.33
C ALA A 43 5.99 -15.66 9.86
N LEU A 44 6.50 -16.63 9.08
CA LEU A 44 6.04 -16.87 7.72
C LEU A 44 4.55 -17.23 7.71
N VAL A 45 3.90 -16.89 6.60
CA VAL A 45 2.50 -17.24 6.37
C VAL A 45 2.41 -18.75 6.08
N GLU A 46 1.39 -19.40 6.64
CA GLU A 46 1.14 -20.83 6.42
C GLU A 46 0.11 -21.01 5.32
N ASP A 47 0.07 -22.19 4.73
CA ASP A 47 -0.98 -22.56 3.79
C ASP A 47 -2.37 -22.43 4.44
N GLY A 48 -3.31 -21.93 3.65
CA GLY A 48 -4.67 -21.67 4.07
C GLY A 48 -5.34 -20.55 3.30
N THR A 49 -6.59 -20.28 3.67
CA THR A 49 -7.34 -19.13 3.19
C THR A 49 -7.44 -18.11 4.32
N TYR A 50 -7.30 -16.84 3.97
CA TYR A 50 -7.30 -15.70 4.89
C TYR A 50 -8.34 -14.69 4.42
N THR A 51 -9.18 -14.21 5.33
CA THR A 51 -10.20 -13.20 5.06
C THR A 51 -9.70 -11.85 5.53
N VAL A 52 -9.75 -10.84 4.66
CA VAL A 52 -9.35 -9.47 5.00
C VAL A 52 -10.30 -8.89 6.05
N VAL A 53 -9.74 -8.33 7.12
CA VAL A 53 -10.44 -7.58 8.15
C VAL A 53 -10.57 -6.13 7.66
N ALA A 54 -11.71 -5.82 7.03
CA ALA A 54 -11.96 -4.54 6.37
C ALA A 54 -11.71 -3.32 7.26
N GLU A 55 -12.18 -3.35 8.51
CA GLU A 55 -12.06 -2.23 9.46
C GLU A 55 -10.62 -1.95 9.90
N GLU A 56 -9.71 -2.91 9.73
CA GLU A 56 -8.29 -2.77 10.05
C GLU A 56 -7.43 -2.59 8.78
N SER A 57 -8.06 -2.56 7.61
CA SER A 57 -7.40 -2.55 6.32
C SER A 57 -7.66 -1.24 5.58
N LYS A 58 -6.63 -0.66 4.98
CA LYS A 58 -6.73 0.64 4.32
C LYS A 58 -5.76 0.80 3.16
N VAL A 59 -6.18 1.61 2.19
CA VAL A 59 -5.33 2.13 1.13
C VAL A 59 -5.08 3.61 1.38
N ASN A 60 -3.81 4.02 1.44
CA ASN A 60 -3.45 5.44 1.44
C ASN A 60 -2.96 5.84 0.05
N TRP A 61 -3.19 7.10 -0.31
CA TRP A 61 -2.72 7.66 -1.57
C TRP A 61 -2.06 9.01 -1.35
N SER A 62 -1.15 9.38 -2.26
CA SER A 62 -0.67 10.75 -2.38
C SER A 62 -0.41 11.14 -3.83
N GLY A 63 -0.62 12.43 -4.12
CA GLY A 63 -0.42 13.03 -5.43
C GLY A 63 0.23 14.41 -5.30
N LYS A 64 1.05 14.77 -6.28
CA LYS A 64 1.86 16.00 -6.25
C LYS A 64 1.58 16.90 -7.45
N LYS A 65 1.80 18.21 -7.26
CA LYS A 65 1.93 19.16 -8.36
C LYS A 65 3.41 19.39 -8.62
N PRO A 66 3.97 18.87 -9.73
CA PRO A 66 5.42 18.80 -9.92
C PRO A 66 6.09 20.18 -10.03
N LEU A 67 5.33 21.23 -10.35
CA LEU A 67 5.86 22.61 -10.50
C LEU A 67 5.75 23.45 -9.23
N ILE A 68 5.12 22.94 -8.17
CA ILE A 68 4.99 23.64 -6.89
C ILE A 68 5.76 22.84 -5.84
N GLU A 69 6.87 23.40 -5.37
CA GLU A 69 7.73 22.78 -4.37
C GLU A 69 6.93 22.40 -3.11
N GLY A 70 7.08 21.13 -2.67
CA GLY A 70 6.41 20.61 -1.48
C GLY A 70 4.89 20.43 -1.60
N TYR A 71 4.28 20.66 -2.77
CA TYR A 71 2.85 20.48 -2.94
C TYR A 71 2.48 18.99 -3.03
N VAL A 72 1.86 18.50 -1.97
CA VAL A 72 1.31 17.14 -1.88
C VAL A 72 -0.10 17.20 -1.31
N ASN A 73 -1.00 16.47 -1.97
CA ASN A 73 -2.29 16.08 -1.40
C ASN A 73 -2.22 14.59 -1.08
N SER A 74 -2.86 14.18 0.00
CA SER A 74 -2.94 12.78 0.41
C SER A 74 -4.30 12.47 1.01
N GLY A 75 -4.55 11.19 1.21
CA GLY A 75 -5.77 10.72 1.84
C GLY A 75 -5.83 9.21 1.92
N SER A 76 -7.03 8.68 2.18
CA SER A 76 -7.22 7.24 2.29
C SER A 76 -8.55 6.76 1.74
N ILE A 77 -8.63 5.46 1.49
CA ILE A 77 -9.79 4.74 1.00
C ILE A 77 -9.85 3.42 1.77
N ASN A 78 -11.02 3.04 2.26
CA ASN A 78 -11.21 1.82 3.02
C ASN A 78 -11.26 0.61 2.09
N VAL A 79 -10.78 -0.51 2.61
CA VAL A 79 -11.00 -1.82 2.00
C VAL A 79 -12.40 -2.30 2.41
N GLN A 80 -13.16 -2.82 1.46
CA GLN A 80 -14.50 -3.34 1.68
C GLN A 80 -14.47 -4.82 2.07
N SER A 81 -13.66 -5.61 1.37
CA SER A 81 -13.56 -7.05 1.55
C SER A 81 -12.31 -7.58 0.86
N GLY A 82 -11.96 -8.84 1.14
CA GLY A 82 -10.94 -9.54 0.39
C GLY A 82 -10.68 -10.94 0.93
N THR A 83 -10.01 -11.75 0.12
CA THR A 83 -9.59 -13.10 0.47
C THR A 83 -8.22 -13.36 -0.15
N ILE A 84 -7.34 -14.01 0.60
CA ILE A 84 -6.00 -14.41 0.18
C ILE A 84 -5.89 -15.91 0.42
N SER A 85 -5.48 -16.66 -0.59
CA SER A 85 -5.18 -18.08 -0.50
C SER A 85 -3.68 -18.29 -0.62
N VAL A 86 -3.11 -19.10 0.27
CA VAL A 86 -1.69 -19.46 0.28
C VAL A 86 -1.59 -20.98 0.17
N ALA A 87 -0.79 -21.45 -0.78
CA ALA A 87 -0.54 -22.86 -1.01
C ALA A 87 0.86 -23.07 -1.59
N GLU A 88 1.59 -24.05 -1.07
CA GLU A 88 2.87 -24.50 -1.63
C GLU A 88 3.92 -23.38 -1.84
N GLY A 89 3.88 -22.34 -0.99
CA GLY A 89 4.83 -21.21 -1.04
C GLY A 89 4.51 -20.13 -2.07
N SER A 90 3.34 -20.18 -2.72
CA SER A 90 2.75 -19.06 -3.47
C SER A 90 1.40 -18.67 -2.85
N GLY A 91 0.85 -17.55 -3.29
CA GLY A 91 -0.50 -17.14 -2.96
C GLY A 91 -1.18 -16.36 -4.07
N ASP A 92 -2.50 -16.35 -4.02
CA ASP A 92 -3.40 -15.59 -4.89
C ASP A 92 -4.53 -14.99 -4.05
N GLY A 93 -5.37 -14.17 -4.66
CA GLY A 93 -6.50 -13.59 -3.95
C GLY A 93 -7.10 -12.37 -4.62
N GLU A 94 -7.98 -11.70 -3.90
CA GLU A 94 -8.60 -10.47 -4.35
C GLU A 94 -8.94 -9.59 -3.14
N PHE A 95 -8.86 -8.28 -3.30
CA PHE A 95 -9.54 -7.37 -2.38
C PHE A 95 -10.26 -6.24 -3.13
N ILE A 96 -11.38 -5.83 -2.56
CA ILE A 96 -12.26 -4.78 -3.07
C ILE A 96 -12.09 -3.53 -2.21
N ILE A 97 -11.94 -2.38 -2.86
CA ILE A 97 -11.77 -1.06 -2.25
C ILE A 97 -13.07 -0.27 -2.44
N ASP A 98 -13.61 0.29 -1.37
CA ASP A 98 -14.82 1.12 -1.44
C ASP A 98 -14.49 2.57 -1.77
N MET A 99 -14.66 2.97 -3.03
CA MET A 99 -14.32 4.32 -3.50
C MET A 99 -15.22 5.40 -2.90
N ASN A 100 -16.39 5.05 -2.35
CA ASN A 100 -17.24 5.99 -1.62
C ASN A 100 -16.59 6.50 -0.35
N THR A 101 -15.66 5.73 0.23
CA THR A 101 -14.92 6.08 1.45
C THR A 101 -13.69 6.95 1.18
N LEU A 102 -13.44 7.36 -0.08
CA LEU A 102 -12.31 8.22 -0.39
C LEU A 102 -12.35 9.51 0.45
N THR A 103 -11.23 9.73 1.15
CA THR A 103 -10.96 10.89 2.00
C THR A 103 -9.77 11.68 1.48
N VAL A 104 -9.72 12.96 1.84
CA VAL A 104 -8.56 13.85 1.67
C VAL A 104 -8.12 14.31 3.05
N SER A 105 -6.85 14.10 3.38
CA SER A 105 -6.23 14.58 4.62
C SER A 105 -5.98 16.09 4.57
N GLU A 106 -5.81 16.71 5.73
CA GLU A 106 -5.46 18.14 5.81
C GLU A 106 -4.20 18.45 4.99
N THR A 107 -4.31 19.43 4.09
CA THR A 107 -3.20 19.79 3.19
C THR A 107 -2.56 21.08 3.68
N LYS A 108 -1.23 21.08 3.86
CA LYS A 108 -0.50 22.33 4.18
C LYS A 108 -0.61 23.36 3.05
N ALA A 109 -0.77 22.89 1.81
CA ALA A 109 -0.78 23.75 0.64
C ALA A 109 -2.09 24.54 0.47
N LYS A 110 -3.23 23.98 0.89
CA LYS A 110 -4.56 24.64 0.86
C LYS A 110 -5.43 24.20 2.05
N PRO A 111 -5.15 24.65 3.28
CA PRO A 111 -5.94 24.28 4.45
C PRO A 111 -7.42 24.66 4.28
N GLY A 112 -8.33 23.76 4.66
CA GLY A 112 -9.78 23.98 4.62
C GLY A 112 -10.42 23.77 3.24
N LYS A 113 -9.69 23.19 2.29
CA LYS A 113 -10.20 22.85 0.94
C LYS A 113 -10.32 21.35 0.69
N GLU A 114 -10.13 20.53 1.72
CA GLU A 114 -10.10 19.06 1.66
C GLU A 114 -11.43 18.51 1.16
N SER A 115 -12.56 18.98 1.71
CA SER A 115 -13.90 18.55 1.28
C SER A 115 -14.19 18.86 -0.19
N ALA A 116 -13.74 20.02 -0.67
CA ALA A 116 -13.88 20.40 -2.07
C ALA A 116 -13.03 19.51 -2.99
N LEU A 117 -11.79 19.21 -2.59
CA LEU A 117 -10.94 18.29 -3.34
C LEU A 117 -11.51 16.87 -3.34
N GLN A 118 -11.99 16.39 -2.20
CA GLN A 118 -12.61 15.08 -2.06
C GLN A 118 -13.81 14.94 -2.99
N GLY A 119 -14.71 15.94 -3.02
CA GLY A 119 -15.83 15.96 -3.95
C GLY A 119 -15.39 15.96 -5.41
N HIS A 120 -14.34 16.72 -5.75
CA HIS A 120 -13.80 16.74 -7.10
C HIS A 120 -13.21 15.39 -7.55
N LEU A 121 -12.44 14.73 -6.68
CA LEU A 121 -11.87 13.40 -6.96
C LEU A 121 -12.95 12.33 -7.14
N LYS A 122 -14.08 12.45 -6.43
CA LYS A 122 -15.21 11.52 -6.55
C LYS A 122 -16.00 11.69 -7.87
N GLY A 123 -15.95 12.87 -8.48
CA GLY A 123 -16.73 13.21 -9.67
C GLY A 123 -16.26 12.57 -10.99
N GLU A 124 -17.03 12.80 -12.04
CA GLU A 124 -16.88 12.19 -13.38
C GLU A 124 -15.50 12.39 -14.04
N GLN A 125 -14.86 13.54 -13.79
CA GLN A 125 -13.54 13.86 -14.35
C GLN A 125 -12.40 13.05 -13.72
N TRP A 126 -12.67 12.39 -12.59
CA TRP A 126 -11.72 11.59 -11.83
C TRP A 126 -12.23 10.16 -11.69
N PHE A 127 -12.56 9.71 -10.48
CA PHE A 127 -12.91 8.32 -10.22
C PHE A 127 -14.34 7.97 -10.65
N ASN A 128 -15.21 8.97 -10.85
CA ASN A 128 -16.62 8.77 -11.21
C ASN A 128 -17.29 7.70 -10.34
N ILE A 129 -17.27 7.91 -9.02
CA ILE A 129 -17.64 6.85 -8.07
C ILE A 129 -19.13 6.46 -8.13
N GLU A 130 -19.97 7.31 -8.71
CA GLU A 130 -21.39 6.97 -8.95
C GLU A 130 -21.52 5.84 -9.98
N THR A 131 -20.60 5.79 -10.96
CA THR A 131 -20.53 4.71 -11.96
C THR A 131 -19.60 3.58 -11.51
N TYR A 132 -18.50 3.92 -10.84
CA TYR A 132 -17.47 2.98 -10.39
C TYR A 132 -17.30 3.07 -8.87
N PRO A 133 -18.27 2.54 -8.08
CA PRO A 133 -18.25 2.67 -6.62
C PRO A 133 -17.13 1.86 -5.96
N THR A 134 -16.52 0.93 -6.71
CA THR A 134 -15.44 0.06 -6.21
C THR A 134 -14.24 0.09 -7.15
N ALA A 135 -13.06 -0.13 -6.55
CA ALA A 135 -11.86 -0.58 -7.23
C ALA A 135 -11.53 -1.99 -6.73
N ALA A 136 -10.73 -2.75 -7.48
CA ALA A 136 -10.37 -4.12 -7.12
C ALA A 136 -8.90 -4.39 -7.44
N PHE A 137 -8.26 -5.22 -6.63
CA PHE A 137 -6.96 -5.78 -6.94
C PHE A 137 -7.05 -7.30 -6.91
N ALA A 138 -6.89 -7.93 -8.07
CA ALA A 138 -6.87 -9.38 -8.22
C ALA A 138 -5.42 -9.86 -8.26
N ILE A 139 -4.99 -10.53 -7.19
CA ILE A 139 -3.65 -11.06 -7.01
C ILE A 139 -3.54 -12.37 -7.78
N SER A 140 -2.56 -12.42 -8.68
CA SER A 140 -2.27 -13.60 -9.51
C SER A 140 -1.09 -14.43 -9.00
N ASP A 141 -0.15 -13.80 -8.27
CA ASP A 141 0.99 -14.48 -7.66
C ASP A 141 1.53 -13.65 -6.48
N ILE A 142 1.97 -14.36 -5.44
CA ILE A 142 2.77 -13.86 -4.34
C ILE A 142 3.99 -14.77 -4.23
N SER A 143 5.16 -14.27 -4.58
CA SER A 143 6.40 -15.04 -4.58
C SER A 143 7.39 -14.53 -3.53
N ALA A 144 7.87 -15.44 -2.68
CA ALA A 144 8.81 -15.10 -1.63
C ALA A 144 10.17 -14.68 -2.20
N HIS A 145 10.74 -13.60 -1.65
CA HIS A 145 12.15 -13.27 -1.90
C HIS A 145 13.05 -14.35 -1.29
N SER A 146 14.28 -14.47 -1.79
CA SER A 146 15.23 -15.47 -1.28
C SER A 146 15.58 -15.29 0.21
N ASP A 147 15.35 -14.10 0.77
CA ASP A 147 15.61 -13.75 2.17
C ASP A 147 14.32 -13.60 3.01
N ALA A 148 13.16 -14.00 2.47
CA ALA A 148 11.85 -13.82 3.09
C ALA A 148 11.72 -14.42 4.50
N VAL A 149 12.52 -15.44 4.83
CA VAL A 149 12.60 -16.02 6.19
C VAL A 149 12.99 -14.97 7.25
N THR A 150 13.74 -13.95 6.83
CA THR A 150 14.24 -12.88 7.71
C THR A 150 13.62 -11.52 7.43
N THR A 151 13.29 -11.23 6.17
CA THR A 151 12.79 -9.93 5.73
C THR A 151 11.28 -9.88 5.61
N PHE A 152 10.63 -11.04 5.52
CA PHE A 152 9.22 -11.17 5.17
C PHE A 152 8.85 -10.47 3.85
N MET A 153 9.80 -10.34 2.93
CA MET A 153 9.59 -9.69 1.64
C MET A 153 9.10 -10.67 0.57
N TYR A 154 8.12 -10.22 -0.20
CA TYR A 154 7.49 -10.94 -1.30
C TYR A 154 7.31 -10.01 -2.49
N ASP A 155 7.37 -10.54 -3.71
CA ASP A 155 6.86 -9.86 -4.90
C ASP A 155 5.40 -10.23 -5.07
N VAL A 156 4.54 -9.22 -5.20
CA VAL A 156 3.11 -9.37 -5.45
C VAL A 156 2.82 -8.93 -6.87
N ARG A 157 2.15 -9.80 -7.64
CA ARG A 157 1.73 -9.52 -9.01
C ARG A 157 0.22 -9.67 -9.14
N GLY A 158 -0.42 -8.69 -9.75
CA GLY A 158 -1.87 -8.74 -9.95
C GLY A 158 -2.42 -7.62 -10.80
N ASP A 159 -3.72 -7.70 -11.05
CA ASP A 159 -4.45 -6.75 -11.86
C ASP A 159 -5.17 -5.72 -10.98
N LEU A 160 -4.78 -4.45 -11.13
CA LEU A 160 -5.49 -3.33 -10.51
C LEU A 160 -6.57 -2.84 -11.47
N THR A 161 -7.82 -2.89 -11.00
CA THR A 161 -8.98 -2.33 -11.68
C THR A 161 -9.41 -1.03 -11.00
N LEU A 162 -9.40 0.06 -11.75
CA LEU A 162 -9.74 1.40 -11.27
C LEU A 162 -10.50 2.15 -12.37
N LYS A 163 -11.67 2.71 -12.03
CA LYS A 163 -12.52 3.47 -12.97
C LYS A 163 -12.83 2.68 -14.26
N GLY A 164 -13.06 1.37 -14.12
CA GLY A 164 -13.43 0.47 -15.22
C GLY A 164 -12.27 -0.01 -16.11
N GLU A 165 -11.05 0.48 -15.91
CA GLU A 165 -9.86 0.03 -16.61
C GLU A 165 -9.06 -0.95 -15.74
N THR A 166 -8.42 -1.94 -16.35
CA THR A 166 -7.64 -2.97 -15.65
C THR A 166 -6.23 -3.05 -16.22
N HIS A 167 -5.23 -2.94 -15.34
CA HIS A 167 -3.83 -3.15 -15.73
C HIS A 167 -3.07 -3.92 -14.67
N GLU A 168 -2.19 -4.80 -15.16
CA GLU A 168 -1.26 -5.55 -14.32
C GLU A 168 -0.22 -4.61 -13.70
N ILE A 169 0.03 -4.81 -12.41
CA ILE A 169 1.12 -4.18 -11.65
C ILE A 169 1.86 -5.23 -10.83
N MET A 170 3.11 -4.92 -10.52
CA MET A 170 3.97 -5.73 -9.66
C MET A 170 4.68 -4.83 -8.67
N PHE A 171 4.71 -5.23 -7.41
CA PHE A 171 5.34 -4.46 -6.35
C PHE A 171 5.83 -5.36 -5.21
N PRO A 172 6.89 -4.95 -4.49
CA PRO A 172 7.31 -5.64 -3.28
C PRO A 172 6.34 -5.35 -2.13
N ALA A 173 6.09 -6.36 -1.31
CA ALA A 173 5.31 -6.26 -0.08
C ALA A 173 6.03 -6.97 1.08
N ILE A 174 5.82 -6.45 2.30
CA ILE A 174 6.19 -7.14 3.53
C ILE A 174 4.94 -7.88 4.01
N ILE A 175 5.02 -9.21 4.17
CA ILE A 175 3.89 -10.06 4.55
C ILE A 175 4.32 -11.00 5.67
N TYR A 176 3.69 -10.88 6.84
CA TYR A 176 4.01 -11.71 7.99
C TYR A 176 2.77 -12.05 8.80
N LYS A 177 2.88 -13.10 9.61
CA LYS A 177 1.84 -13.54 10.53
C LYS A 177 2.30 -13.34 11.97
N LYS A 178 1.40 -12.95 12.87
CA LYS A 178 1.61 -12.96 14.33
C LYS A 178 1.21 -14.31 14.94
N LYS A 179 1.58 -14.53 16.21
CA LYS A 179 1.27 -15.79 16.93
C LYS A 179 -0.22 -16.09 17.08
N ASP A 180 -1.06 -15.06 17.09
CA ASP A 180 -2.52 -15.18 17.15
C ASP A 180 -3.14 -15.65 15.81
N GLY A 181 -2.33 -15.77 14.76
CA GLY A 181 -2.76 -16.18 13.42
C GLY A 181 -3.13 -15.01 12.51
N THR A 182 -3.05 -13.76 13.00
CA THR A 182 -3.33 -12.56 12.22
C THR A 182 -2.21 -12.29 11.23
N LEU A 183 -2.57 -12.12 9.97
CA LEU A 183 -1.70 -11.78 8.85
C LEU A 183 -1.70 -10.26 8.64
N TYR A 184 -0.52 -9.70 8.46
CA TYR A 184 -0.30 -8.30 8.10
C TYR A 184 0.44 -8.23 6.77
N ALA A 185 -0.04 -7.37 5.87
CA ALA A 185 0.60 -7.09 4.60
C ALA A 185 0.75 -5.58 4.39
N TYR A 186 1.97 -5.15 4.06
CA TYR A 186 2.30 -3.76 3.81
C TYR A 186 3.02 -3.61 2.48
N ALA A 187 2.56 -2.68 1.64
CA ALA A 187 3.20 -2.38 0.37
C ALA A 187 3.19 -0.88 0.10
N ASN A 188 4.25 -0.38 -0.52
CA ASN A 188 4.33 0.99 -1.03
C ASN A 188 4.77 0.93 -2.49
N LEU A 189 4.08 1.66 -3.35
CA LEU A 189 4.32 1.66 -4.78
C LEU A 189 3.93 3.00 -5.39
N GLU A 190 4.43 3.28 -6.59
CA GLU A 190 3.92 4.34 -7.44
C GLU A 190 3.30 3.75 -8.69
N ILE A 191 2.17 4.30 -9.12
CA ILE A 191 1.52 3.95 -10.38
C ILE A 191 1.38 5.19 -11.26
N ASP A 192 1.39 4.98 -12.58
CA ASP A 192 0.99 6.01 -13.54
C ASP A 192 -0.54 6.00 -13.64
N ARG A 193 -1.19 7.00 -13.04
CA ARG A 193 -2.65 7.11 -13.00
C ARG A 193 -3.29 7.23 -14.38
N THR A 194 -2.54 7.68 -15.39
CA THR A 194 -3.08 7.93 -16.73
C THR A 194 -3.44 6.64 -17.46
N LYS A 195 -2.82 5.51 -17.10
CA LYS A 195 -3.18 4.18 -17.61
C LYS A 195 -4.66 3.85 -17.35
N TRP A 196 -5.16 4.21 -16.17
CA TRP A 196 -6.57 4.04 -15.79
C TRP A 196 -7.49 5.20 -16.23
N GLY A 197 -7.09 5.97 -17.24
CA GLY A 197 -7.90 7.06 -17.79
C GLY A 197 -8.09 8.25 -16.84
N LEU A 198 -7.26 8.39 -15.81
CA LEU A 198 -7.24 9.56 -14.91
C LEU A 198 -6.30 10.61 -15.49
N THR A 199 -6.71 11.30 -16.55
CA THR A 199 -5.83 12.20 -17.31
C THR A 199 -5.91 13.67 -16.88
N PHE A 200 -6.86 14.05 -16.03
CA PHE A 200 -7.05 15.45 -15.61
C PHE A 200 -5.76 16.06 -15.07
N GLY A 201 -5.36 17.23 -15.59
CA GLY A 201 -4.14 17.93 -15.18
C GLY A 201 -2.82 17.20 -15.53
N SER A 202 -2.86 16.14 -16.34
CA SER A 202 -1.65 15.47 -16.83
C SER A 202 -0.94 16.31 -17.88
N GLY A 203 0.36 16.54 -17.68
CA GLY A 203 1.21 17.19 -18.69
C GLY A 203 1.45 16.32 -19.94
N THR A 204 1.17 15.01 -19.87
CA THR A 204 1.27 14.09 -21.01
C THR A 204 0.09 14.25 -21.97
N PHE A 205 -1.08 14.67 -21.46
CA PHE A 205 -2.33 14.77 -22.24
C PHE A 205 -2.73 16.22 -22.56
N PHE A 206 -2.20 17.20 -21.83
CA PHE A 206 -2.60 18.60 -21.96
C PHE A 206 -1.40 19.55 -21.88
N ASP A 207 -1.39 20.54 -22.78
CA ASP A 207 -0.39 21.61 -22.80
C ASP A 207 -0.81 22.80 -21.93
N ASN A 208 0.16 23.69 -21.65
CA ASN A 208 -0.06 25.00 -21.01
C ASN A 208 -0.74 24.96 -19.64
N LEU A 209 -0.50 23.90 -18.86
CA LEU A 209 -1.11 23.72 -17.53
C LEU A 209 -0.52 24.65 -16.45
N ALA A 210 0.73 25.07 -16.59
CA ALA A 210 1.49 25.78 -15.55
C ALA A 210 1.29 25.09 -14.18
N ASP A 211 1.00 25.85 -13.12
CA ASP A 211 0.78 25.36 -11.76
C ASP A 211 -0.44 24.44 -11.59
N ASN A 212 -1.23 24.21 -12.65
CA ASN A 212 -2.30 23.22 -12.66
C ASN A 212 -1.83 21.81 -13.05
N ALA A 213 -0.58 21.63 -13.46
CA ALA A 213 -0.01 20.32 -13.71
C ALA A 213 -0.07 19.45 -12.45
N ILE A 214 -0.52 18.22 -12.62
CA ILE A 214 -0.61 17.16 -11.60
C ILE A 214 0.20 15.98 -12.13
N SER A 215 1.09 15.44 -11.31
CA SER A 215 1.94 14.31 -11.66
C SER A 215 1.11 13.13 -12.17
N ASP A 216 1.61 12.45 -13.20
CA ASP A 216 1.04 11.19 -13.67
C ASP A 216 1.33 10.06 -12.68
N MET A 217 2.51 10.10 -12.05
CA MET A 217 2.85 9.21 -10.95
C MET A 217 2.12 9.62 -9.66
N VAL A 218 1.42 8.66 -9.07
CA VAL A 218 0.79 8.75 -7.74
C VAL A 218 1.30 7.62 -6.86
N ALA A 219 1.53 7.92 -5.58
CA ALA A 219 1.97 6.90 -4.63
C ALA A 219 0.75 6.26 -3.95
N LEU A 220 0.80 4.95 -3.80
CA LEU A 220 -0.16 4.14 -3.07
C LEU A 220 0.54 3.40 -1.94
N SER A 221 -0.16 3.21 -0.84
CA SER A 221 0.27 2.38 0.28
C SER A 221 -0.86 1.47 0.71
N PHE A 222 -0.63 0.16 0.67
CA PHE A 222 -1.56 -0.85 1.15
C PHE A 222 -1.15 -1.26 2.55
N SER A 223 -2.11 -1.26 3.47
CA SER A 223 -1.99 -1.82 4.82
C SER A 223 -3.17 -2.74 5.03
N LEU A 224 -2.95 -4.05 4.94
CA LEU A 224 -4.00 -5.06 5.05
C LEU A 224 -3.78 -5.91 6.29
N VAL A 225 -4.89 -6.21 6.96
CA VAL A 225 -4.96 -7.19 8.04
C VAL A 225 -5.90 -8.29 7.59
N ALA A 226 -5.53 -9.54 7.79
CA ALA A 226 -6.36 -10.69 7.48
C ALA A 226 -6.27 -11.76 8.57
N THR A 227 -7.32 -12.55 8.73
CA THR A 227 -7.34 -13.68 9.66
C THR A 227 -7.60 -14.97 8.91
N LYS A 228 -7.04 -16.08 9.40
CA LYS A 228 -7.26 -17.39 8.79
C LYS A 228 -8.76 -17.70 8.80
N ALA A 229 -9.32 -18.08 7.66
CA ALA A 229 -10.69 -18.52 7.55
C ALA A 229 -10.86 -19.83 8.35
N GLU A 230 -11.99 -19.95 9.05
CA GLU A 230 -12.36 -21.16 9.80
C GLU A 230 -12.65 -22.37 8.88
#